data_AF-A0AAU2PR01-F1
#
_entry.id   AF-A0AAU2PR01-F1
#
_cell.length_a   1.000
_cell.length_b   1.000
_cell.length_c   1.000
_cell.angle_alpha   90.00
_cell.angle_beta   90.00
_cell.angle_gamma   90.00
#
_symmetry.space_group_name_H-M   'P 1'
#
loop_
_entity.id
_entity.type
_entity.pdbx_description
1 polymer ?
#
loop_
_entity_poly.entity_id
_entity_poly.type
_entity_poly.pdbx_seq_one_letter_code
_entity_poly.pdbx_strand_id
1 'polypeptide(L)'
;MALDEVAAGHPDQDNTSSLDGLAGLCRSKNLVLQDLARGEEVIGKVLLATYHAAKGREFDTVILPGLVQGLIPRDVPIGNKKWRRPTETELAEQRRTFYVALTRAESTVTMITGPGYETKNGYWISRGPSAFVIEMQQRLPEEQT
;
A
#
# COMPACT_ATOMS: atom_id res chain seq x y z
N MET A 1 11.26 7.92 20.14
CA MET A 1 11.73 8.20 18.78
C MET A 1 10.59 8.54 17.83
N ALA A 2 10.28 9.81 17.59
CA ALA A 2 9.26 10.26 16.63
C ALA A 2 9.79 10.21 15.18
N LEU A 3 8.93 10.27 14.16
CA LEU A 3 9.33 10.30 12.74
C LEU A 3 10.29 11.48 12.46
N ASP A 4 10.04 12.62 13.11
CA ASP A 4 10.85 13.83 12.98
C ASP A 4 12.28 13.65 13.52
N GLU A 5 12.47 12.82 14.55
CA GLU A 5 13.82 12.52 15.10
C GLU A 5 14.62 11.61 14.15
N VAL A 6 13.96 10.68 13.46
CA VAL A 6 14.62 9.85 12.44
C VAL A 6 14.98 10.67 11.21
N ALA A 7 14.08 11.55 10.77
CA ALA A 7 14.34 12.46 9.65
C ALA A 7 15.48 13.44 9.97
N ALA A 8 15.52 14.02 11.18
CA ALA A 8 16.58 14.93 11.60
C ALA A 8 17.97 14.26 11.68
N GLY A 9 18.02 12.95 11.94
CA GLY A 9 19.26 12.17 11.99
C GLY A 9 19.85 11.80 10.63
N HIS A 10 19.11 12.00 9.53
CA HIS A 10 19.54 11.60 8.18
C HIS A 10 19.31 12.76 7.20
N PRO A 11 20.29 13.67 7.03
CA PRO A 11 20.16 14.78 6.09
C PRO A 11 19.97 14.29 4.65
N ASP A 12 19.31 15.10 3.80
CA ASP A 12 18.88 14.83 2.40
C ASP A 12 19.99 14.41 1.41
N GLN A 13 21.22 14.18 1.87
CA GLN A 13 22.37 13.80 1.06
C GLN A 13 22.65 12.28 1.06
N ASP A 14 21.99 11.49 1.90
CA ASP A 14 22.15 10.03 1.94
C ASP A 14 20.80 9.31 2.03
N ASN A 15 20.22 9.04 0.84
CA ASN A 15 18.92 8.39 0.70
C ASN A 15 18.92 6.92 1.15
N THR A 16 20.10 6.28 1.28
CA THR A 16 20.20 4.86 1.63
C THR A 16 20.20 4.64 3.14
N SER A 17 20.98 5.42 3.90
CA SER A 17 21.02 5.30 5.36
C SER A 17 19.69 5.73 6.01
N SER A 18 18.97 6.68 5.42
CA SER A 18 17.65 7.12 5.88
C SER A 18 16.57 6.02 5.76
N LEU A 19 16.64 5.16 4.75
CA LEU A 19 15.73 4.02 4.59
C LEU A 19 15.97 2.94 5.64
N ASP A 20 17.23 2.64 5.97
CA ASP A 20 17.56 1.68 7.03
C ASP A 20 17.11 2.20 8.41
N GLY A 21 17.28 3.49 8.67
CA GLY A 21 16.78 4.16 9.88
C GLY A 21 15.25 4.10 9.99
N LEU A 22 14.54 4.42 8.90
CA LEU A 22 13.08 4.32 8.84
C LEU A 22 12.61 2.87 9.04
N ALA A 23 13.25 1.91 8.36
CA ALA A 23 12.93 0.50 8.50
C ALA A 23 13.18 0.00 9.93
N GLY A 24 14.26 0.45 10.57
CA GLY A 24 14.56 0.21 11.98
C GLY A 24 13.48 0.77 12.90
N LEU A 25 13.03 1.99 12.67
CA LEU A 25 11.94 2.62 13.42
C LEU A 25 10.65 1.81 13.28
N CYS A 26 10.25 1.47 12.05
CA CYS A 26 9.05 0.70 11.78
C CYS A 26 9.06 -0.66 12.49
N ARG A 27 10.20 -1.38 12.47
CA ARG A 27 10.37 -2.64 13.21
C ARG A 27 10.28 -2.44 14.71
N SER A 28 11.02 -1.47 15.26
CA SER A 28 11.08 -1.22 16.71
C SER A 28 9.72 -0.85 17.31
N LYS A 29 8.87 -0.17 16.54
CA LYS A 29 7.57 0.33 16.98
C LYS A 29 6.38 -0.46 16.42
N ASN A 30 6.64 -1.53 15.66
CA ASN A 30 5.62 -2.31 14.96
C ASN A 30 4.65 -1.44 14.13
N LEU A 31 5.20 -0.42 13.46
CA LEU A 31 4.42 0.48 12.60
C LEU A 31 4.10 -0.20 11.28
N VAL A 32 2.88 -0.02 10.80
CA VAL A 32 2.48 -0.43 9.44
C VAL A 32 2.27 0.79 8.56
N LEU A 33 2.17 0.58 7.24
CA LEU A 33 1.93 1.65 6.26
C LEU A 33 0.74 2.56 6.63
N GLN A 34 -0.31 1.99 7.23
CA GLN A 34 -1.47 2.76 7.68
C GLN A 34 -1.13 3.78 8.76
N ASP A 35 -0.16 3.50 9.63
CA ASP A 35 0.26 4.42 10.71
C ASP A 35 1.05 5.61 10.14
N LEU A 36 1.76 5.39 9.02
CA LEU A 36 2.52 6.42 8.30
C LEU A 36 1.63 7.27 7.38
N ALA A 37 0.46 6.77 6.99
CA ALA A 37 -0.44 7.38 6.00
C ALA A 37 -1.38 8.47 6.58
N ARG A 38 -0.92 9.23 7.56
CA ARG A 38 -1.71 10.23 8.32
C ARG A 38 -1.33 11.69 8.01
N GLY A 39 -0.38 11.91 7.12
CA GLY A 39 0.15 13.23 6.80
C GLY A 39 -0.78 14.07 5.94
N GLU A 40 -0.56 15.38 5.97
CA GLU A 40 -1.13 16.33 5.03
C GLU A 40 -0.26 16.43 3.77
N GLU A 41 -0.85 16.98 2.71
CA GLU A 41 -0.14 17.24 1.47
C GLU A 41 0.76 18.45 1.63
N VAL A 42 2.06 18.26 1.38
CA VAL A 42 3.08 19.29 1.49
C VAL A 42 3.83 19.37 0.16
N ILE A 43 3.90 20.56 -0.41
CA ILE A 43 4.58 20.82 -1.69
C ILE A 43 6.03 20.32 -1.61
N GLY A 44 6.47 19.58 -2.63
CA GLY A 44 7.82 19.03 -2.72
C GLY A 44 8.04 17.75 -1.91
N LYS A 45 6.98 17.14 -1.33
CA LYS A 45 7.08 15.87 -0.58
C LYS A 45 6.16 14.80 -1.16
N VAL A 46 6.51 13.54 -0.88
CA VAL A 46 5.65 12.39 -1.17
C VAL A 46 4.53 12.31 -0.14
N LEU A 47 3.28 12.22 -0.61
CA LEU A 47 2.12 11.94 0.23
C LEU A 47 1.89 10.44 0.33
N LEU A 48 1.94 9.91 1.55
CA LEU A 48 1.46 8.56 1.84
C LEU A 48 0.02 8.64 2.36
N ALA A 49 -0.91 8.00 1.68
CA ALA A 49 -2.34 8.01 2.02
C ALA A 49 -2.95 6.60 1.93
N THR A 50 -4.05 6.39 2.66
CA THR A 50 -4.91 5.22 2.43
C THR A 50 -5.82 5.46 1.22
N TYR A 51 -6.35 4.39 0.61
CA TYR A 51 -7.25 4.52 -0.56
C TYR A 51 -8.46 5.42 -0.28
N HIS A 52 -8.99 5.35 0.94
CA HIS A 52 -10.11 6.19 1.36
C HIS A 52 -9.71 7.65 1.54
N ALA A 53 -8.53 7.92 2.09
CA ALA A 53 -8.02 9.27 2.30
C ALA A 53 -7.63 9.97 0.99
N ALA A 54 -7.30 9.21 -0.05
CA ALA A 54 -6.98 9.73 -1.37
C ALA A 54 -8.22 10.17 -2.20
N LYS A 55 -9.43 9.88 -1.73
CA LYS A 55 -10.67 10.21 -2.45
C LYS A 55 -10.82 11.73 -2.62
N GLY A 56 -11.05 12.16 -3.86
CA GLY A 56 -11.25 13.58 -4.20
C GLY A 56 -9.95 14.38 -4.38
N ARG A 57 -8.79 13.72 -4.29
CA ARG A 57 -7.50 14.27 -4.71
C ARG A 57 -7.10 13.67 -6.05
N GLU A 58 -6.21 14.33 -6.78
CA GLU A 58 -5.63 13.85 -8.03
C GLU A 58 -4.12 14.14 -7.98
N PHE A 59 -3.33 13.25 -8.58
CA PHE A 59 -1.87 13.30 -8.54
C PHE A 59 -1.32 12.92 -9.91
N ASP A 60 -0.22 13.54 -10.34
CA ASP A 60 0.46 13.17 -11.59
C ASP A 60 0.80 11.67 -11.63
N THR A 61 1.33 11.16 -10.50
CA THR A 61 1.76 9.77 -10.34
C THR A 61 1.23 9.18 -9.05
N VAL A 62 0.71 7.96 -9.12
CA VAL A 62 0.27 7.16 -7.97
C VAL A 62 1.05 5.85 -7.91
N ILE A 63 1.60 5.53 -6.75
CA ILE A 63 2.24 4.25 -6.47
C ILE A 63 1.33 3.45 -5.54
N LEU A 64 0.93 2.25 -5.98
CA LEU A 64 0.07 1.33 -5.22
C LEU A 64 0.89 0.11 -4.77
N PRO A 65 1.47 0.14 -3.56
CA PRO A 65 2.19 -0.99 -3.01
C PRO A 65 1.27 -2.03 -2.36
N GLY A 66 1.79 -3.25 -2.17
CA GLY A 66 1.12 -4.27 -1.38
C GLY A 66 -0.09 -4.90 -2.09
N LEU A 67 -0.08 -4.97 -3.42
CA LEU A 67 -1.12 -5.61 -4.21
C LEU A 67 -0.96 -7.14 -4.17
N VAL A 68 -1.20 -7.72 -3.00
CA VAL A 68 -1.03 -9.14 -2.67
C VAL A 68 -2.35 -9.70 -2.16
N GLN A 69 -2.67 -10.94 -2.52
CA GLN A 69 -3.93 -11.57 -2.16
C GLN A 69 -4.11 -11.68 -0.62
N GLY A 70 -5.25 -11.23 -0.11
CA GLY A 70 -5.55 -11.14 1.32
C GLY A 70 -5.18 -9.80 1.96
N LEU A 71 -4.32 -9.00 1.29
CA LEU A 71 -4.09 -7.59 1.64
C LEU A 71 -4.96 -6.67 0.77
N ILE A 72 -4.92 -6.89 -0.55
CA ILE A 72 -5.81 -6.27 -1.56
C ILE A 72 -6.22 -7.35 -2.57
N PRO A 73 -7.49 -7.76 -2.66
CA PRO A 73 -8.56 -7.47 -1.70
C PRO A 73 -8.19 -7.99 -0.31
N ARG A 74 -8.61 -7.23 0.71
CA ARG A 74 -8.43 -7.51 2.12
C ARG A 74 -9.38 -8.62 2.55
N ASP A 75 -8.85 -9.60 3.26
CA ASP A 75 -9.65 -10.60 3.97
C ASP A 75 -10.46 -9.93 5.10
N VAL A 76 -11.67 -10.44 5.37
CA VAL A 76 -12.59 -9.84 6.36
C VAL A 76 -12.38 -10.49 7.73
N PRO A 77 -12.22 -9.71 8.81
CA PRO A 77 -12.04 -10.25 10.15
C PRO A 77 -13.36 -10.85 10.66
N ILE A 78 -13.28 -12.04 11.27
CA ILE A 78 -14.45 -12.74 11.86
C ILE A 78 -14.27 -13.01 13.36
N GLY A 79 -13.38 -12.25 14.01
CA GLY A 79 -13.05 -12.41 15.43
C GLY A 79 -12.02 -13.51 15.69
N ASN A 80 -11.54 -13.61 16.94
CA ASN A 80 -10.56 -14.61 17.37
C ASN A 80 -9.30 -14.70 16.48
N LYS A 81 -8.84 -13.57 15.94
CA LYS A 81 -7.71 -13.47 14.98
C LYS A 81 -7.90 -14.30 13.70
N LYS A 82 -9.14 -14.69 13.38
CA LYS A 82 -9.50 -15.39 12.16
C LYS A 82 -9.99 -14.42 11.09
N TRP A 83 -9.71 -14.79 9.85
CA TRP A 83 -10.03 -14.03 8.67
C TRP A 83 -10.72 -14.94 7.66
N ARG A 84 -11.70 -14.41 6.94
CA ARG A 84 -12.38 -15.10 5.84
C ARG A 84 -12.19 -14.32 4.55
N ARG A 85 -12.47 -14.97 3.42
CA ARG A 85 -12.61 -14.25 2.16
C ARG A 85 -13.82 -13.31 2.19
N PRO A 86 -13.74 -12.15 1.49
CA PRO A 86 -14.88 -11.27 1.34
C PRO A 86 -16.03 -11.98 0.61
N THR A 87 -17.27 -11.60 0.93
CA THR A 87 -18.44 -11.94 0.12
C THR A 87 -18.39 -11.20 -1.21
N GLU A 88 -19.23 -11.57 -2.17
CA GLU A 88 -19.26 -10.90 -3.48
C GLU A 88 -19.55 -9.39 -3.36
N THR A 89 -20.45 -9.01 -2.45
CA THR A 89 -20.78 -7.61 -2.18
C THR A 89 -19.58 -6.86 -1.57
N GLU A 90 -18.91 -7.44 -0.58
CA GLU A 90 -17.71 -6.84 0.03
C GLU A 90 -16.57 -6.73 -0.99
N LEU A 91 -16.42 -7.73 -1.86
CA LEU A 91 -15.41 -7.75 -2.91
C LEU A 91 -15.69 -6.66 -3.96
N ALA A 92 -16.95 -6.46 -4.36
CA ALA A 92 -17.36 -5.40 -5.27
C ALA A 92 -17.07 -3.99 -4.71
N GLU A 93 -17.30 -3.78 -3.41
CA GLU A 93 -16.96 -2.52 -2.74
C GLU A 93 -15.45 -2.27 -2.70
N GLN A 94 -14.67 -3.30 -2.38
CA GLN A 94 -13.21 -3.21 -2.41
C GLN A 94 -12.68 -2.95 -3.82
N ARG A 95 -13.31 -3.55 -4.85
CA ARG A 95 -12.98 -3.30 -6.26
C ARG A 95 -13.27 -1.86 -6.66
N ARG A 96 -14.40 -1.30 -6.24
CA ARG A 96 -14.72 0.13 -6.44
C ARG A 96 -13.67 1.01 -5.78
N THR A 97 -13.24 0.67 -4.56
CA THR A 97 -12.22 1.42 -3.83
C THR A 97 -10.86 1.37 -4.54
N PHE A 98 -10.47 0.20 -5.05
CA PHE A 98 -9.27 0.03 -5.86
C PHE A 98 -9.34 0.84 -7.17
N TYR A 99 -10.48 0.81 -7.87
CA TYR A 99 -10.70 1.64 -9.06
C TYR A 99 -10.60 3.14 -8.77
N VAL A 100 -11.16 3.60 -7.65
CA VAL A 100 -11.00 4.99 -7.21
C VAL A 100 -9.52 5.33 -7.02
N ALA A 101 -8.75 4.46 -6.36
CA ALA A 101 -7.31 4.65 -6.16
C ALA A 101 -6.53 4.72 -7.48
N LEU A 102 -6.84 3.86 -8.45
CA LEU A 102 -6.23 3.88 -9.79
C LEU A 102 -6.50 5.20 -10.51
N THR A 103 -7.76 5.65 -10.48
CA THR A 103 -8.19 6.90 -11.13
C THR A 103 -7.80 8.17 -10.38
N ARG A 104 -7.00 8.07 -9.31
CA ARG A 104 -6.37 9.25 -8.70
C ARG A 104 -5.12 9.69 -9.47
N ALA A 105 -4.55 8.82 -10.30
CA ALA A 105 -3.43 9.17 -11.14
C ALA A 105 -3.91 9.86 -12.42
N GLU A 106 -3.28 10.99 -12.75
CA GLU A 106 -3.51 11.67 -14.02
C GLU A 106 -2.69 11.04 -15.15
N SER A 107 -1.40 10.75 -14.89
CA SER A 107 -0.47 10.31 -15.92
C SER A 107 0.03 8.88 -15.72
N THR A 108 0.39 8.49 -14.49
CA THR A 108 1.08 7.20 -14.27
C THR A 108 0.62 6.50 -13.00
N VAL A 109 0.33 5.20 -13.12
CA VAL A 109 0.13 4.30 -11.99
C VAL A 109 1.24 3.26 -11.96
N THR A 110 1.98 3.19 -10.86
CA THR A 110 2.92 2.09 -10.61
C THR A 110 2.31 1.13 -9.59
N MET A 111 2.10 -0.11 -10.01
CA MET A 111 1.54 -1.17 -9.16
C MET A 111 2.64 -2.11 -8.69
N ILE A 112 2.77 -2.29 -7.37
CA ILE A 112 3.79 -3.18 -6.79
C ILE A 112 3.10 -4.39 -6.15
N THR A 113 3.41 -5.57 -6.67
CA THR A 113 2.91 -6.87 -6.20
C THR A 113 4.07 -7.77 -5.76
N GLY A 114 3.75 -8.92 -5.16
CA GLY A 114 4.75 -9.85 -4.64
C GLY A 114 4.15 -11.19 -4.21
N PRO A 115 5.00 -12.13 -3.73
CA PRO A 115 4.58 -13.49 -3.37
C PRO A 115 3.76 -13.56 -2.07
N GLY A 116 3.84 -12.55 -1.21
CA GLY A 116 3.25 -12.58 0.12
C GLY A 116 3.43 -11.28 0.91
N TYR A 117 3.06 -11.32 2.18
CA TYR A 117 3.25 -10.21 3.12
C TYR A 117 3.50 -10.72 4.54
N GLU A 118 4.14 -9.89 5.36
CA GLU A 118 4.34 -10.15 6.78
C GLU A 118 3.20 -9.54 7.61
N THR A 119 2.71 -10.29 8.60
CA THR A 119 1.70 -9.80 9.54
C THR A 119 2.32 -8.99 10.67
N LYS A 120 1.52 -8.21 11.40
CA LYS A 120 1.97 -7.48 12.61
C LYS A 120 2.58 -8.34 13.71
N ASN A 121 2.43 -9.67 13.64
CA ASN A 121 2.98 -10.63 14.59
C ASN A 121 4.23 -11.35 14.05
N GLY A 122 4.78 -10.92 12.90
CA GLY A 122 5.97 -11.50 12.29
C GLY A 122 5.75 -12.74 11.42
N TYR A 123 4.50 -13.20 11.25
CA TYR A 123 4.21 -14.35 10.38
C TYR A 123 4.18 -13.96 8.91
N TRP A 124 4.92 -14.69 8.08
CA TRP A 124 4.87 -14.57 6.62
C TRP A 124 3.66 -15.32 6.04
N ILE A 125 2.88 -14.65 5.20
CA ILE A 125 1.74 -15.21 4.49
C ILE A 125 2.03 -15.20 2.98
N SER A 126 2.18 -16.39 2.39
CA SER A 126 2.40 -16.56 0.95
C SER A 126 1.08 -16.82 0.24
N ARG A 127 0.56 -15.81 -0.48
CA ARG A 127 -0.72 -15.90 -1.20
C ARG A 127 -0.65 -15.42 -2.65
N GLY A 128 0.51 -14.96 -3.09
CA GLY A 128 0.73 -14.48 -4.45
C GLY A 128 0.05 -13.14 -4.75
N PRO A 129 0.07 -12.74 -6.04
CA PRO A 129 -0.44 -11.45 -6.48
C PRO A 129 -1.92 -11.23 -6.18
N SER A 130 -2.32 -9.97 -6.04
CA SER A 130 -3.72 -9.57 -5.91
C SER A 130 -4.57 -10.10 -7.07
N ALA A 131 -5.74 -10.67 -6.76
CA ALA A 131 -6.74 -11.00 -7.77
C ALA A 131 -7.11 -9.79 -8.66
N PHE A 132 -7.15 -8.57 -8.11
CA PHE A 132 -7.45 -7.37 -8.89
C PHE A 132 -6.37 -7.06 -9.94
N VAL A 133 -5.09 -7.30 -9.60
CA VAL A 133 -3.98 -7.12 -10.54
C VAL A 133 -4.02 -8.16 -11.65
N ILE A 134 -4.21 -9.44 -11.28
CA ILE A 134 -4.34 -10.53 -12.24
C ILE A 134 -5.48 -10.24 -13.22
N GLU A 135 -6.63 -9.83 -12.69
CA GLU A 135 -7.81 -9.45 -13.48
C GLU A 135 -7.61 -8.25 -14.40
N MET A 136 -6.73 -7.30 -14.04
CA MET A 136 -6.38 -6.20 -14.93
C MET A 136 -5.40 -6.65 -16.01
N GLN A 137 -4.35 -7.41 -15.64
CA GLN A 137 -3.36 -7.92 -16.60
C GLN A 137 -4.02 -8.77 -17.69
N GLN A 138 -5.01 -9.58 -17.36
CA GLN A 138 -5.79 -10.36 -18.32
C GLN A 138 -6.62 -9.51 -19.30
N ARG A 139 -6.91 -8.25 -18.94
CA ARG A 139 -7.73 -7.33 -19.75
C ARG A 139 -6.90 -6.29 -20.49
N LEU A 140 -5.66 -6.07 -20.06
CA LEU A 140 -4.73 -5.24 -20.79
C LEU A 140 -4.31 -5.99 -22.06
N PRO A 141 -4.27 -5.32 -23.23
CA PRO A 141 -3.65 -5.92 -24.39
C PRO A 141 -2.20 -6.28 -24.03
N GLU A 142 -1.71 -7.41 -24.54
CA GLU A 142 -0.28 -7.71 -24.43
C GLU A 142 0.49 -6.56 -25.09
N GLU A 143 1.19 -5.75 -24.29
CA GLU A 143 2.16 -4.83 -24.84
C GLU A 143 3.24 -5.68 -25.50
N GLN A 144 3.30 -5.62 -26.83
CA GLN A 144 4.43 -6.10 -27.61
C GLN A 144 5.66 -5.36 -27.12
N THR A 145 6.41 -6.00 -26.22
CA THR A 145 7.76 -5.58 -25.85
C THR A 145 8.77 -6.31 -26.72
#